data_AF-A0A1G2BU08-F1
#
_entry.id   AF-A0A1G2BU08-F1
#
_cell.length_a   1.000
_cell.length_b   1.000
_cell.length_c   1.000
_cell.angle_alpha   90.00
_cell.angle_beta   90.00
_cell.angle_gamma   90.00
#
_symmetry.space_group_name_H-M   'P 1'
#
loop_
_entity.id
_entity.type
_entity.pdbx_description
1 polymer ?
#
loop_
_entity_poly.entity_id
_entity_poly.type
_entity_poly.pdbx_seq_one_letter_code
_entity_poly.pdbx_strand_id
1 'polypeptide(L)'
;MDNYMLAKFIQEQRKKHNLTQEFLASEIGISRPTYMQIEQGERDLTITEARKLADIFSIAFTNFLQGKDSSAIVKIEKSKKSAKETEQEIRISVPQKNLNKFKEVLLYVLSKVGSKPNVGETVLYKLLYFIDFDYYEKFEEQLIGATYIKNHFGPTPVEFKAIVDDMIKKGEIAKVESKYFNHAQKKYLPVRDPDLTKLKDARELRHIDEVLARLSDKNAAELSVYSHEDVPWLVAEDNKPLDYEAVFYRAPKTSVRNYDEQD
;
A
#
# COMPACT_ATOMS: atom_id res chain seq x y z
N MET A 1 5.16 -9.64 -28.58
CA MET A 1 3.71 -9.44 -28.51
C MET A 1 3.35 -8.46 -29.62
N ASP A 2 2.22 -8.64 -30.31
CA ASP A 2 1.77 -7.66 -31.29
C ASP A 2 1.41 -6.35 -30.57
N ASN A 3 1.73 -5.21 -31.19
CA ASN A 3 1.56 -3.88 -30.60
C ASN A 3 0.10 -3.61 -30.22
N TYR A 4 -0.83 -4.14 -31.01
CA TYR A 4 -2.26 -4.09 -30.74
C TYR A 4 -2.68 -4.82 -29.45
N MET A 5 -2.02 -5.93 -29.12
CA MET A 5 -2.30 -6.69 -27.89
C MET A 5 -1.78 -5.95 -26.65
N LEU A 6 -0.63 -5.28 -26.76
CA LEU A 6 -0.10 -4.44 -25.69
C LEU A 6 -0.98 -3.20 -25.47
N ALA A 7 -1.45 -2.56 -26.54
CA ALA A 7 -2.38 -1.43 -26.48
C ALA A 7 -3.69 -1.78 -25.75
N LYS A 8 -4.29 -2.94 -26.08
CA LYS A 8 -5.46 -3.45 -25.37
C LYS A 8 -5.18 -3.72 -23.90
N PHE A 9 -4.07 -4.37 -23.59
CA PHE A 9 -3.67 -4.63 -22.21
C PHE A 9 -3.52 -3.34 -21.40
N ILE A 10 -2.89 -2.31 -21.96
CA ILE A 10 -2.75 -0.98 -21.32
C ILE A 10 -4.13 -0.37 -21.05
N GLN A 11 -5.03 -0.43 -22.03
CA GLN A 11 -6.39 0.08 -21.86
C GLN A 11 -7.16 -0.68 -20.77
N GLU A 12 -7.01 -2.00 -20.71
CA GLU A 12 -7.60 -2.85 -19.67
C GLU A 12 -7.05 -2.52 -18.29
N GLN A 13 -5.73 -2.38 -18.15
CA GLN A 13 -5.10 -1.99 -16.88
C GLN A 13 -5.51 -0.58 -16.47
N ARG A 14 -5.56 0.38 -17.39
CA ARG A 14 -6.06 1.73 -17.12
C ARG A 14 -7.49 1.69 -16.58
N LYS A 15 -8.39 0.95 -17.26
CA LYS A 15 -9.78 0.77 -16.81
C LYS A 15 -9.87 0.06 -15.47
N LYS A 16 -9.09 -1.02 -15.27
CA LYS A 16 -9.02 -1.79 -14.02
C LYS A 16 -8.58 -0.93 -12.83
N HIS A 17 -7.66 0.01 -13.06
CA HIS A 17 -7.19 0.95 -12.05
C HIS A 17 -8.07 2.22 -11.92
N ASN A 18 -9.11 2.35 -12.76
CA ASN A 18 -9.98 3.53 -12.92
C ASN A 18 -9.19 4.81 -13.21
N LEU A 19 -8.13 4.74 -14.01
CA LEU A 19 -7.30 5.88 -14.37
C LEU A 19 -7.82 6.57 -15.64
N THR A 20 -7.66 7.88 -15.71
CA THR A 20 -8.00 8.66 -16.92
C THR A 20 -6.85 8.62 -17.91
N GLN A 21 -7.15 8.79 -19.20
CA GLN A 21 -6.12 8.95 -20.23
C GLN A 21 -5.28 10.20 -19.98
N GLU A 22 -5.89 11.28 -19.47
CA GLU A 22 -5.20 12.52 -19.11
C GLU A 22 -4.13 12.27 -18.04
N PHE A 23 -4.49 11.53 -16.98
CA PHE A 23 -3.56 11.19 -15.90
C PHE A 23 -2.37 10.39 -16.42
N LEU A 24 -2.62 9.31 -17.18
CA LEU A 24 -1.50 8.50 -17.69
C LEU A 24 -0.63 9.26 -18.69
N ALA A 25 -1.23 10.13 -19.50
CA ALA A 25 -0.49 10.99 -20.41
C ALA A 25 0.45 11.94 -19.65
N SER A 26 -0.04 12.60 -18.59
CA SER A 26 0.79 13.50 -17.79
C SER A 26 1.93 12.76 -17.08
N GLU A 27 1.68 11.57 -16.55
CA GLU A 27 2.71 10.77 -15.85
C GLU A 27 3.84 10.33 -16.79
N ILE A 28 3.51 9.93 -18.02
CA ILE A 28 4.52 9.53 -18.99
C ILE A 28 5.11 10.68 -19.80
N GLY A 29 4.60 11.91 -19.60
CA GLY A 29 5.14 13.14 -20.18
C GLY A 29 4.72 13.40 -21.62
N ILE A 30 3.52 12.95 -22.00
CA ILE A 30 2.96 13.14 -23.35
C ILE A 30 1.58 13.81 -23.30
N SER A 31 1.09 14.28 -24.44
CA SER A 31 -0.26 14.85 -24.53
C SER A 31 -1.34 13.76 -24.45
N ARG A 32 -2.53 14.10 -23.92
CA ARG A 32 -3.67 13.19 -23.91
C ARG A 32 -4.03 12.62 -25.30
N PRO A 33 -4.07 13.41 -26.39
CA PRO A 33 -4.25 12.86 -27.74
C PRO A 33 -3.19 11.83 -28.13
N THR A 34 -1.92 12.07 -27.76
CA THR A 34 -0.83 11.12 -28.01
C THR A 34 -1.02 9.83 -27.23
N TYR A 35 -1.47 9.90 -25.97
CA TYR A 35 -1.78 8.72 -25.17
C TYR A 35 -2.95 7.92 -25.74
N MET A 36 -3.97 8.59 -26.26
CA MET A 36 -5.12 7.94 -26.90
C MET A 36 -4.70 7.09 -28.11
N GLN A 37 -3.75 7.58 -28.92
CA GLN A 37 -3.18 6.84 -30.05
C GLN A 37 -2.46 5.57 -29.61
N ILE A 38 -1.83 5.58 -28.43
CA ILE A 38 -1.20 4.38 -27.85
C ILE A 38 -2.25 3.32 -27.50
N GLU A 39 -3.35 3.72 -26.83
CA GLU A 39 -4.43 2.77 -26.51
C GLU A 39 -5.17 2.25 -27.74
N GLN A 40 -5.14 2.99 -28.85
CA GLN A 40 -5.70 2.58 -30.13
C GLN A 40 -4.74 1.69 -30.94
N GLY A 41 -3.47 1.58 -30.53
CA GLY A 41 -2.43 0.85 -31.24
C GLY A 41 -1.87 1.58 -32.48
N GLU A 42 -2.17 2.87 -32.62
CA GLU A 42 -1.68 3.74 -33.70
C GLU A 42 -0.27 4.27 -33.43
N ARG A 43 0.18 4.24 -32.16
CA ARG A 43 1.50 4.70 -31.72
C ARG A 43 2.12 3.72 -30.74
N ASP A 44 3.39 3.40 -30.97
CA ASP A 44 4.20 2.57 -30.08
C ASP A 44 4.64 3.35 -28.81
N LEU A 45 4.88 2.62 -27.73
CA LEU A 45 5.51 3.16 -26.53
C LEU A 45 7.03 3.20 -26.70
N THR A 46 7.65 4.26 -26.19
CA THR A 46 9.09 4.20 -25.90
C THR A 46 9.35 3.29 -24.69
N ILE A 47 10.58 2.78 -24.55
CA ILE A 47 10.98 1.95 -23.40
C ILE A 47 10.74 2.68 -22.07
N THR A 48 11.01 3.99 -22.04
CA THR A 48 10.83 4.84 -20.86
C THR A 48 9.36 5.01 -20.51
N GLU A 49 8.49 5.26 -21.51
CA GLU A 49 7.04 5.33 -21.32
C GLU A 49 6.46 3.99 -20.84
N ALA A 50 6.90 2.88 -21.44
CA ALA A 50 6.48 1.54 -21.06
C ALA A 50 6.89 1.19 -19.61
N ARG A 51 8.08 1.61 -19.18
CA ARG A 51 8.53 1.43 -17.79
C ARG A 51 7.64 2.17 -16.81
N LYS A 52 7.39 3.46 -17.06
CA LYS A 52 6.49 4.27 -16.24
C LYS A 52 5.08 3.68 -16.16
N LEU A 53 4.52 3.19 -17.28
CA LEU A 53 3.21 2.53 -17.26
C LEU A 53 3.22 1.22 -16.46
N ALA A 54 4.27 0.41 -16.59
CA ALA A 54 4.42 -0.81 -15.79
C ALA A 54 4.44 -0.48 -14.28
N ASP A 55 5.16 0.57 -13.90
CA ASP A 55 5.23 1.06 -12.52
C ASP A 55 3.86 1.54 -12.02
N ILE A 56 3.15 2.36 -12.81
CA ILE A 56 1.81 2.87 -12.46
C ILE A 56 0.81 1.72 -12.27
N PHE A 57 0.88 0.68 -13.09
CA PHE A 57 0.02 -0.48 -12.97
C PHE A 57 0.48 -1.49 -11.91
N SER A 58 1.65 -1.27 -11.28
CA SER A 58 2.25 -2.20 -10.31
C SER A 58 2.50 -3.58 -10.92
N ILE A 59 2.99 -3.62 -12.16
CA ILE A 59 3.31 -4.83 -12.91
C ILE A 59 4.81 -4.84 -13.19
N ALA A 60 5.46 -5.98 -12.97
CA ALA A 60 6.87 -6.11 -13.31
C ALA A 60 7.06 -5.82 -14.82
N PHE A 61 8.08 -5.03 -15.17
CA PHE A 61 8.30 -4.57 -16.55
C PHE A 61 8.31 -5.71 -17.59
N THR A 62 8.90 -6.86 -17.25
CA THR A 62 8.92 -8.06 -18.10
C THR A 62 7.52 -8.63 -18.33
N ASN A 63 6.64 -8.59 -17.32
CA ASN A 63 5.26 -9.05 -17.41
C ASN A 63 4.38 -8.05 -18.14
N PHE A 64 4.62 -6.75 -17.95
CA PHE A 64 3.98 -5.68 -18.72
C PHE A 64 4.24 -5.83 -20.22
N LEU A 65 5.50 -6.04 -20.64
CA LEU A 65 5.85 -6.26 -22.05
C LEU A 65 5.23 -7.55 -22.64
N GLN A 66 4.88 -8.52 -21.78
CA GLN A 66 4.20 -9.75 -22.18
C GLN A 66 2.66 -9.64 -22.10
N GLY A 67 2.11 -8.49 -21.69
CA GLY A 67 0.68 -8.30 -21.43
C GLY A 67 0.12 -9.26 -20.38
N LYS A 68 0.95 -9.67 -19.43
CA LYS A 68 0.58 -10.55 -18.32
C LYS A 68 0.37 -9.70 -17.08
N ASP A 69 -0.83 -9.76 -16.55
CA ASP A 69 -1.11 -9.21 -15.22
C ASP A 69 -0.48 -10.14 -14.19
N SER A 70 0.67 -9.72 -13.64
CA SER A 70 1.37 -10.46 -12.61
C SER A 70 1.00 -10.02 -11.21
N SER A 71 -0.23 -9.54 -11.00
CA SER A 71 -0.81 -9.61 -9.66
C SER A 71 -0.78 -11.08 -9.24
N ALA A 72 0.10 -11.40 -8.28
CA ALA A 72 0.26 -12.75 -7.78
C ALA A 72 -1.13 -13.31 -7.41
N ILE A 73 -1.57 -14.34 -8.12
CA ILE A 73 -2.75 -15.12 -7.76
C ILE A 73 -2.39 -15.83 -6.46
N VAL A 74 -2.66 -15.19 -5.32
CA VAL A 74 -2.69 -15.86 -4.03
C VAL A 74 -3.95 -16.74 -4.07
N LYS A 75 -3.77 -18.00 -4.48
CA LYS A 75 -4.79 -19.04 -4.25
C LYS A 75 -4.93 -19.17 -2.74
N ILE A 76 -6.05 -18.71 -2.20
CA ILE A 76 -6.44 -18.88 -0.80
C ILE A 76 -6.79 -20.36 -0.62
N GLU A 77 -5.81 -21.16 -0.21
CA GLU A 77 -6.10 -22.49 0.33
C GLU A 77 -6.33 -22.38 1.83
N LYS A 78 -7.50 -22.87 2.27
CA LYS A 78 -7.94 -22.87 3.66
C LYS A 78 -7.01 -23.74 4.51
N SER A 79 -6.58 -23.15 5.63
CA SER A 79 -5.79 -23.74 6.71
C SER A 79 -6.19 -25.17 7.13
N LYS A 80 -5.19 -26.02 7.35
CA LYS A 80 -5.25 -27.11 8.34
C LYS A 80 -4.11 -26.96 9.35
N LYS A 81 -4.47 -27.13 10.63
CA LYS A 81 -3.61 -27.11 11.82
C LYS A 81 -2.73 -28.36 11.92
N SER A 82 -1.49 -28.20 12.41
CA SER A 82 -0.78 -29.07 13.39
C SER A 82 0.51 -28.36 13.81
N ALA A 83 0.69 -27.93 15.06
CA ALA A 83 1.19 -28.66 16.24
C ALA A 83 2.73 -28.82 16.29
N LYS A 84 3.34 -28.05 17.22
CA LYS A 84 4.62 -28.16 18.00
C LYS A 84 5.90 -28.72 17.33
N GLU A 85 6.99 -27.93 17.38
CA GLU A 85 8.20 -28.20 18.21
C GLU A 85 9.30 -27.11 18.10
N THR A 86 9.71 -26.64 19.29
CA THR A 86 11.05 -26.26 19.80
C THR A 86 11.86 -25.06 19.27
N GLU A 87 12.39 -24.32 20.25
CA GLU A 87 13.11 -23.04 20.27
C GLU A 87 14.45 -23.04 19.52
N GLN A 88 14.52 -22.20 18.50
CA GLN A 88 15.56 -21.17 18.36
C GLN A 88 14.82 -19.91 17.91
N GLU A 89 14.89 -18.81 18.66
CA GLU A 89 14.34 -17.50 18.26
C GLU A 89 15.14 -16.96 17.06
N ILE A 90 14.92 -17.57 15.91
CA ILE A 90 15.24 -16.98 14.63
C ILE A 90 14.23 -15.84 14.49
N ARG A 91 14.69 -14.58 14.50
CA ARG A 91 13.85 -13.42 14.17
C ARG A 91 13.28 -13.64 12.77
N ILE A 92 12.04 -14.11 12.69
CA ILE A 92 11.35 -14.34 11.43
C ILE A 92 10.92 -12.96 10.90
N SER A 93 11.79 -12.29 10.15
CA SER A 93 11.50 -11.07 9.36
C SER A 93 10.63 -11.38 8.13
N VAL A 94 9.65 -12.29 8.27
CA VAL A 94 8.74 -12.67 7.18
C VAL A 94 7.33 -12.18 7.54
N PRO A 95 6.69 -11.36 6.70
CA PRO A 95 5.33 -10.86 6.93
C PRO A 95 4.38 -12.03 7.21
N GLN A 96 3.88 -12.14 8.45
CA GLN A 96 3.03 -13.26 8.87
C GLN A 96 1.65 -13.31 8.18
N LYS A 97 1.36 -12.39 7.25
CA LYS A 97 0.10 -12.30 6.47
C LYS A 97 -1.11 -12.63 7.35
N ASN A 98 -1.18 -12.02 8.52
CA ASN A 98 -2.33 -12.18 9.42
C ASN A 98 -3.50 -11.38 8.84
N LEU A 99 -4.12 -11.93 7.79
CA LEU A 99 -5.18 -11.28 7.01
C LEU A 99 -6.34 -10.85 7.89
N ASN A 100 -6.67 -11.65 8.92
CA ASN A 100 -7.73 -11.29 9.86
C ASN A 100 -7.34 -10.06 10.69
N LYS A 101 -6.13 -10.02 11.23
CA LYS A 101 -5.66 -8.87 12.00
C LYS A 101 -5.56 -7.62 11.12
N PHE A 102 -5.09 -7.73 9.87
CA PHE A 102 -5.10 -6.62 8.92
C PHE A 102 -6.51 -6.04 8.79
N LYS A 103 -7.53 -6.89 8.54
CA LYS A 103 -8.92 -6.43 8.38
C LYS A 103 -9.43 -5.66 9.59
N GLU A 104 -9.20 -6.18 10.80
CA GLU A 104 -9.67 -5.52 12.01
C GLU A 104 -8.91 -4.23 12.32
N VAL A 105 -7.59 -4.18 12.06
CA VAL A 105 -6.80 -2.95 12.16
C VAL A 105 -7.28 -1.92 11.14
N LEU A 106 -7.55 -2.34 9.91
CA LEU A 106 -8.07 -1.48 8.85
C LEU A 106 -9.44 -0.89 9.25
N LEU A 107 -10.37 -1.72 9.74
CA LEU A 107 -11.66 -1.23 10.24
C LEU A 107 -11.50 -0.28 11.41
N TYR A 108 -10.59 -0.55 12.34
CA TYR A 108 -10.32 0.34 13.46
C TYR A 108 -9.81 1.70 12.98
N VAL A 109 -8.79 1.72 12.11
CA VAL A 109 -8.29 2.97 11.50
C VAL A 109 -9.41 3.72 10.77
N LEU A 110 -10.20 3.03 9.94
CA LEU A 110 -11.30 3.65 9.21
C LEU A 110 -12.40 4.19 10.14
N SER A 111 -12.69 3.53 11.26
CA SER A 111 -13.66 4.01 12.25
C SER A 111 -13.23 5.31 12.93
N LYS A 112 -11.91 5.53 13.05
CA LYS A 112 -11.34 6.73 13.66
C LYS A 112 -11.17 7.88 12.68
N VAL A 113 -10.72 7.59 11.45
CA VAL A 113 -10.26 8.63 10.52
C VAL A 113 -10.84 8.55 9.11
N GLY A 114 -11.61 7.52 8.77
CA GLY A 114 -12.13 7.30 7.41
C GLY A 114 -13.07 8.40 6.92
N SER A 115 -13.76 9.09 7.83
CA SER A 115 -14.63 10.23 7.52
C SER A 115 -13.87 11.55 7.29
N LYS A 116 -12.61 11.67 7.74
CA LYS A 116 -11.82 12.90 7.58
C LYS A 116 -11.62 13.24 6.10
N PRO A 117 -11.76 14.51 5.68
CA PRO A 117 -11.76 14.88 4.26
C PRO A 117 -10.41 14.61 3.57
N ASN A 118 -9.29 14.76 4.28
CA ASN A 118 -7.94 14.49 3.77
C ASN A 118 -7.62 12.99 3.64
N VAL A 119 -8.39 12.10 4.27
CA VAL A 119 -8.08 10.66 4.31
C VAL A 119 -8.68 9.95 3.09
N GLY A 120 -7.85 9.75 2.08
CA GLY A 120 -8.10 8.85 0.95
C GLY A 120 -7.14 7.65 0.95
N GLU A 121 -7.23 6.82 -0.09
CA GLU A 121 -6.43 5.59 -0.26
C GLU A 121 -4.91 5.81 -0.02
N THR A 122 -4.31 6.85 -0.61
CA THR A 122 -2.87 7.14 -0.45
C THR A 122 -2.49 7.51 0.99
N VAL A 123 -3.37 8.22 1.72
CA VAL A 123 -3.13 8.53 3.13
C VAL A 123 -3.22 7.26 3.96
N LEU A 124 -4.22 6.42 3.67
CA LEU A 124 -4.43 5.16 4.38
C LEU A 124 -3.24 4.20 4.22
N TYR A 125 -2.62 4.10 3.05
CA TYR A 125 -1.40 3.30 2.86
C TYR A 125 -0.28 3.70 3.81
N LYS A 126 -0.05 5.01 3.95
CA LYS A 126 1.00 5.55 4.80
C LYS A 126 0.67 5.40 6.28
N LEU A 127 -0.59 5.56 6.67
CA LEU A 127 -1.01 5.29 8.04
C LEU A 127 -0.77 3.82 8.41
N LEU A 128 -1.14 2.87 7.54
CA LEU A 128 -0.89 1.44 7.78
C LEU A 128 0.61 1.14 7.85
N TYR A 129 1.40 1.72 6.96
CA TYR A 129 2.86 1.60 6.97
C TYR A 129 3.46 2.06 8.30
N PHE A 130 3.16 3.28 8.76
CA PHE A 130 3.70 3.79 10.02
C PHE A 130 3.14 3.04 11.23
N ILE A 131 1.87 2.60 11.23
CA ILE A 131 1.32 1.74 12.28
C ILE A 131 2.19 0.49 12.44
N ASP A 132 2.58 -0.14 11.33
CA ASP A 132 3.28 -1.42 11.37
C ASP A 132 4.78 -1.26 11.63
N PHE A 133 5.45 -0.35 10.92
CA PHE A 133 6.90 -0.13 11.04
C PHE A 133 7.27 0.56 12.34
N ASP A 134 6.48 1.51 12.84
CA ASP A 134 6.75 2.14 14.13
C ASP A 134 6.54 1.15 15.28
N TYR A 135 5.61 0.21 15.13
CA TYR A 135 5.40 -0.84 16.12
C TYR A 135 6.59 -1.79 16.15
N TYR A 136 7.09 -2.16 14.97
CA TYR A 136 8.28 -2.97 14.83
C TYR A 136 9.52 -2.28 15.39
N GLU A 137 9.68 -0.98 15.15
CA GLU A 137 10.76 -0.20 15.77
C GLU A 137 10.67 -0.27 17.29
N LYS A 138 9.49 0.02 17.88
CA LYS A 138 9.34 0.04 19.34
C LYS A 138 9.51 -1.33 20.01
N PHE A 139 8.99 -2.39 19.40
CA PHE A 139 8.78 -3.66 20.09
C PHE A 139 9.42 -4.87 19.41
N GLU A 140 10.05 -4.70 18.25
CA GLU A 140 10.67 -5.77 17.45
C GLU A 140 9.67 -6.88 17.05
N GLU A 141 8.38 -6.55 17.10
CA GLU A 141 7.25 -7.40 16.70
C GLU A 141 6.48 -6.70 15.58
N GLN A 142 5.92 -7.43 14.62
CA GLN A 142 5.05 -6.85 13.59
C GLN A 142 3.62 -6.70 14.13
N LEU A 143 2.97 -5.55 13.91
CA LEU A 143 1.58 -5.36 14.30
C LEU A 143 0.67 -6.03 13.27
N ILE A 144 0.76 -5.64 12.01
CA ILE A 144 0.00 -6.22 10.90
C ILE A 144 0.83 -7.29 10.21
N GLY A 145 2.12 -7.00 9.98
CA GLY A 145 3.02 -7.87 9.22
C GLY A 145 2.58 -7.97 7.76
N ALA A 146 2.30 -6.82 7.13
CA ALA A 146 1.98 -6.74 5.70
C ALA A 146 3.26 -6.55 4.87
N THR A 147 3.18 -6.86 3.57
CA THR A 147 4.29 -6.59 2.66
C THR A 147 4.14 -5.17 2.13
N TYR A 148 5.11 -4.28 2.38
CA TYR A 148 5.11 -2.94 1.82
C TYR A 148 6.15 -2.84 0.71
N ILE A 149 5.84 -2.17 -0.39
CA ILE A 149 6.79 -1.92 -1.48
C ILE A 149 7.10 -0.43 -1.62
N LYS A 150 8.31 -0.12 -2.07
CA LYS A 150 8.68 1.24 -2.48
C LYS A 150 7.93 1.62 -3.76
N ASN A 151 6.97 2.52 -3.65
CA ASN A 151 6.25 3.09 -4.79
C ASN A 151 6.48 4.61 -4.84
N HIS A 152 6.18 5.22 -5.99
CA HIS A 152 6.43 6.63 -6.29
C HIS A 152 5.78 7.60 -5.28
N PHE A 153 4.60 7.23 -4.75
CA PHE A 153 3.87 8.04 -3.78
C PHE A 153 4.08 7.61 -2.32
N GLY A 154 5.07 6.76 -2.06
CA GLY A 154 5.38 6.23 -0.74
C GLY A 154 5.19 4.71 -0.62
N PRO A 155 5.32 4.18 0.60
CA PRO A 155 5.15 2.75 0.89
C PRO A 155 3.71 2.31 0.58
N THR A 156 3.57 1.23 -0.20
CA THR A 156 2.26 0.65 -0.56
C THR A 156 2.11 -0.77 -0.02
N PRO A 157 1.08 -1.08 0.78
CA PRO A 157 0.81 -2.46 1.22
C PRO A 157 0.27 -3.32 0.07
N VAL A 158 0.99 -4.39 -0.27
CA VAL A 158 0.68 -5.29 -1.40
C VAL A 158 -0.66 -5.99 -1.22
N GLU A 159 -0.97 -6.45 0.00
CA GLU A 159 -2.18 -7.21 0.30
C GLU A 159 -3.45 -6.35 0.33
N PHE A 160 -3.32 -5.03 0.41
CA PHE A 160 -4.43 -4.12 0.69
C PHE A 160 -5.58 -4.26 -0.31
N LYS A 161 -5.27 -4.28 -1.61
CA LYS A 161 -6.31 -4.38 -2.65
C LYS A 161 -7.13 -5.65 -2.52
N ALA A 162 -6.47 -6.79 -2.32
CA ALA A 162 -7.15 -8.07 -2.19
C ALA A 162 -8.03 -8.12 -0.93
N ILE A 163 -7.53 -7.56 0.18
CA ILE A 163 -8.27 -7.48 1.45
C ILE A 163 -9.51 -6.60 1.31
N VAL A 164 -9.36 -5.39 0.77
CA VAL A 164 -10.45 -4.44 0.60
C VAL A 164 -11.50 -4.96 -0.37
N ASP A 165 -11.09 -5.56 -1.49
CA ASP A 165 -12.04 -6.13 -2.46
C ASP A 165 -12.86 -7.27 -1.82
N ASP A 166 -12.26 -8.11 -0.96
CA ASP A 166 -12.98 -9.13 -0.18
C ASP A 166 -13.93 -8.52 0.87
N MET A 167 -13.49 -7.49 1.58
CA MET A 167 -14.30 -6.79 2.59
C MET A 167 -15.51 -6.06 1.97
N ILE A 168 -15.34 -5.45 0.80
CA ILE A 168 -16.46 -4.83 0.05
C ILE A 168 -17.46 -5.90 -0.36
N LYS A 169 -17.01 -7.05 -0.90
CA LYS A 169 -17.89 -8.16 -1.28
C LYS A 169 -18.70 -8.71 -0.09
N LYS A 170 -18.12 -8.68 1.11
CA LYS A 170 -18.76 -9.12 2.36
C LYS A 170 -19.59 -8.03 3.05
N GLY A 171 -19.63 -6.82 2.49
CA GLY A 171 -20.36 -5.71 3.10
C GLY A 171 -19.73 -5.19 4.40
N GLU A 172 -18.43 -5.39 4.60
CA GLU A 172 -17.71 -4.95 5.81
C GLU A 172 -17.18 -3.51 5.66
N ILE A 173 -16.88 -3.09 4.43
CA ILE A 173 -16.42 -1.74 4.06
C ILE A 173 -17.19 -1.26 2.84
N ALA A 174 -17.56 0.02 2.83
CA ALA A 174 -18.11 0.71 1.68
C ALA A 174 -17.03 1.56 0.99
N LYS A 175 -16.92 1.44 -0.33
CA LYS A 175 -16.07 2.32 -1.14
C LYS A 175 -16.89 3.51 -1.62
N VAL A 176 -16.39 4.72 -1.39
CA VAL A 176 -17.02 5.97 -1.81
C VAL A 176 -16.06 6.73 -2.72
N GLU A 177 -16.58 7.19 -3.85
CA GLU A 177 -15.87 8.15 -4.70
C GLU A 177 -16.29 9.56 -4.31
N SER A 178 -15.31 10.39 -3.94
CA SER A 178 -15.54 11.77 -3.52
C SER A 178 -14.57 12.70 -4.24
N LYS A 179 -14.80 14.01 -4.13
CA LYS A 179 -13.83 15.02 -4.57
C LYS A 179 -13.14 15.61 -3.36
N TYR A 180 -11.82 15.65 -3.39
CA TYR A 180 -11.02 16.43 -2.44
C TYR A 180 -10.27 17.49 -3.25
N PHE A 181 -10.63 18.76 -3.04
CA PHE A 181 -10.31 19.85 -3.97
C PHE A 181 -10.76 19.50 -5.41
N ASN A 182 -9.84 19.51 -6.38
CA ASN A 182 -10.12 19.21 -7.79
C ASN A 182 -9.82 17.76 -8.20
N HIS A 183 -9.49 16.88 -7.25
CA HIS A 183 -9.07 15.51 -7.54
C HIS A 183 -10.11 14.49 -7.07
N ALA A 184 -10.30 13.44 -7.88
CA ALA A 184 -11.09 12.28 -7.47
C ALA A 184 -10.35 11.54 -6.34
N GLN A 185 -11.06 11.27 -5.25
CA GLN A 185 -10.53 10.62 -4.06
C GLN A 185 -11.33 9.35 -3.80
N LYS A 186 -10.62 8.21 -3.78
CA LYS A 186 -11.16 6.92 -3.31
C LYS A 186 -11.13 6.92 -1.79
N LYS A 187 -12.30 6.76 -1.17
CA LYS A 187 -12.48 6.64 0.28
C LYS A 187 -13.07 5.28 0.64
N TYR A 188 -12.78 4.87 1.86
CA TYR A 188 -13.32 3.66 2.46
C TYR A 188 -13.98 4.04 3.78
N LEU A 189 -15.19 3.53 4.00
CA LEU A 189 -15.92 3.72 5.25
C LEU A 189 -16.24 2.35 5.86
N PRO A 190 -16.07 2.18 7.17
CA PRO A 190 -16.42 0.92 7.82
C PRO A 190 -17.95 0.78 7.86
N VAL A 191 -18.45 -0.41 7.54
CA VAL A 191 -19.89 -0.74 7.62
C VAL A 191 -20.20 -1.52 8.91
N ARG A 192 -19.16 -2.06 9.54
CA ARG A 192 -19.23 -2.71 10.85
C ARG A 192 -18.09 -2.23 11.75
N ASP A 193 -18.26 -2.43 13.05
CA ASP A 193 -17.19 -2.22 14.01
C ASP A 193 -16.07 -3.28 13.86
N PRO A 194 -14.82 -2.91 14.19
CA PRO A 194 -13.70 -3.85 14.25
C PRO A 194 -13.86 -4.82 15.43
N ASP A 195 -13.50 -6.08 15.21
CA ASP A 195 -13.35 -7.08 16.26
C ASP A 195 -12.00 -6.90 16.97
N LEU A 196 -12.01 -6.15 18.07
CA LEU A 196 -10.81 -5.84 18.84
C LEU A 196 -10.17 -7.07 19.50
N THR A 197 -10.84 -8.22 19.56
CA THR A 197 -10.24 -9.48 20.07
C THR A 197 -9.12 -10.02 19.18
N LYS A 198 -8.96 -9.46 17.97
CA LYS A 198 -7.88 -9.82 17.04
C LYS A 198 -6.60 -9.01 17.24
N LEU A 199 -6.64 -7.96 18.06
CA LEU A 199 -5.46 -7.27 18.54
C LEU A 199 -4.89 -8.03 19.76
N LYS A 200 -3.57 -8.09 19.87
CA LYS A 200 -2.87 -8.88 20.90
C LYS A 200 -3.16 -8.35 22.30
N ASP A 201 -3.12 -7.04 22.47
CA ASP A 201 -3.25 -6.36 23.75
C ASP A 201 -3.62 -4.87 23.59
N ALA A 202 -3.81 -4.18 24.72
CA ALA A 202 -4.09 -2.74 24.74
C ALA A 202 -2.93 -1.87 24.21
N ARG A 203 -1.71 -2.39 24.15
CA ARG A 203 -0.54 -1.67 23.64
C ARG A 203 -0.61 -1.53 22.13
N GLU A 204 -1.07 -2.55 21.39
CA GLU A 204 -1.32 -2.41 19.94
C GLU A 204 -2.35 -1.33 19.65
N LEU A 205 -3.45 -1.31 20.40
CA LEU A 205 -4.52 -0.32 20.24
C LEU A 205 -4.00 1.10 20.51
N ARG A 206 -3.30 1.29 21.64
CA ARG A 206 -2.70 2.57 22.01
C ARG A 206 -1.69 3.03 20.96
N HIS A 207 -0.86 2.13 20.43
CA HIS A 207 0.09 2.46 19.38
C HIS A 207 -0.60 2.94 18.10
N ILE A 208 -1.68 2.28 17.68
CA ILE A 208 -2.47 2.75 16.53
C ILE A 208 -2.99 4.17 16.80
N ASP A 209 -3.58 4.40 17.98
CA ASP A 209 -4.11 5.73 18.34
C ASP A 209 -3.01 6.81 18.36
N GLU A 210 -1.81 6.51 18.88
CA GLU A 210 -0.64 7.40 18.87
C GLU A 210 -0.21 7.77 17.43
N VAL A 211 -0.13 6.79 16.53
CA VAL A 211 0.23 7.03 15.12
C VAL A 211 -0.83 7.87 14.43
N LEU A 212 -2.12 7.57 14.65
CA LEU A 212 -3.23 8.34 14.09
C LEU A 212 -3.24 9.78 14.62
N ALA A 213 -2.99 9.99 15.91
CA ALA A 213 -2.91 11.34 16.49
C ALA A 213 -1.79 12.17 15.85
N ARG A 214 -0.65 11.55 15.52
CA ARG A 214 0.50 12.23 14.91
C ARG A 214 0.32 12.51 13.42
N LEU A 215 -0.33 11.60 12.67
CA LEU A 215 -0.24 11.58 11.21
C LEU A 215 -1.57 11.77 10.48
N SER A 216 -2.72 11.52 11.12
CA SER A 216 -4.00 11.47 10.40
C SER A 216 -4.57 12.81 9.95
N ASP A 217 -4.05 13.93 10.45
CA ASP A 217 -4.42 15.28 10.00
C ASP A 217 -3.60 15.78 8.82
N LYS A 218 -2.52 15.06 8.47
CA LYS A 218 -1.68 15.38 7.30
C LYS A 218 -2.38 14.94 6.01
N ASN A 219 -2.20 15.70 4.94
CA ASN A 219 -2.68 15.34 3.62
C ASN A 219 -1.72 14.36 2.91
N ALA A 220 -2.13 13.86 1.73
CA ALA A 220 -1.36 12.88 0.98
C ALA A 220 0.06 13.37 0.60
N ALA A 221 0.22 14.65 0.28
CA ALA A 221 1.50 15.24 -0.11
C ALA A 221 2.44 15.38 1.10
N GLU A 222 1.94 15.88 2.23
CA GLU A 222 2.72 15.98 3.47
C GLU A 222 3.20 14.60 3.95
N LEU A 223 2.32 13.59 3.90
CA LEU A 223 2.70 12.22 4.23
C LEU A 223 3.64 11.61 3.19
N SER A 224 3.54 11.97 1.90
CA SER A 224 4.53 11.54 0.89
C SER A 224 5.92 12.02 1.28
N VAL A 225 6.06 13.33 1.52
CA VAL A 225 7.33 13.94 1.94
C VAL A 225 7.88 13.22 3.16
N TYR A 226 7.04 13.03 4.20
CA TYR A 226 7.45 12.36 5.42
C TYR A 226 7.88 10.90 5.19
N SER A 227 7.14 10.14 4.37
CA SER A 227 7.50 8.74 4.07
C SER A 227 8.72 8.60 3.15
N HIS A 228 9.00 9.59 2.30
CA HIS A 228 10.16 9.58 1.41
C HIS A 228 11.47 9.90 2.15
N GLU A 229 11.38 10.49 3.34
CA GLU A 229 12.51 10.70 4.24
C GLU A 229 12.75 9.50 5.16
N ASP A 230 11.84 8.51 5.17
CA ASP A 230 11.94 7.37 6.07
C ASP A 230 12.91 6.32 5.53
N VAL A 231 13.80 5.82 6.39
CA VAL A 231 14.93 4.98 5.99
C VAL A 231 14.51 3.68 5.28
N PRO A 232 13.50 2.92 5.75
CA PRO A 232 13.04 1.74 5.02
C PRO A 232 12.65 2.03 3.57
N TRP A 233 12.02 3.18 3.30
CA TRP A 233 11.66 3.59 1.94
C TRP A 233 12.86 4.10 1.14
N LEU A 234 13.78 4.84 1.77
CA LEU A 234 14.98 5.38 1.12
C LEU A 234 15.89 4.29 0.56
N VAL A 235 16.18 3.27 1.38
CA VAL A 235 17.18 2.24 1.05
C VAL A 235 16.66 1.14 0.13
N ALA A 236 15.34 0.97 0.04
CA ALA A 236 14.74 -0.01 -0.85
C ALA A 236 14.89 0.39 -2.32
N GLU A 237 15.00 -0.61 -3.19
CA GLU A 237 14.86 -0.43 -4.64
C GLU A 237 13.39 -0.20 -5.03
N ASP A 238 13.16 0.52 -6.12
CA ASP A 238 11.81 0.78 -6.63
C ASP A 238 11.05 -0.53 -6.89
N ASN A 239 9.80 -0.57 -6.45
CA ASN A 239 8.89 -1.72 -6.50
C ASN A 239 9.38 -2.97 -5.75
N LYS A 240 10.42 -2.87 -4.91
CA LYS A 240 10.85 -3.97 -4.03
C LYS A 240 10.21 -3.86 -2.64
N PRO A 241 10.07 -5.00 -1.94
CA PRO A 241 9.64 -4.99 -0.54
C PRO A 241 10.57 -4.15 0.33
N LEU A 242 9.97 -3.44 1.29
CA LEU A 242 10.69 -2.72 2.34
C LEU A 242 11.10 -3.69 3.44
N ASP A 243 12.31 -3.51 3.96
CA ASP A 243 12.81 -4.28 5.11
C ASP A 243 12.36 -3.64 6.42
N TYR A 244 11.71 -4.41 7.29
CA TYR A 244 11.33 -3.94 8.63
C TYR A 244 12.55 -3.60 9.49
N GLU A 245 13.65 -4.32 9.36
CA GLU A 245 14.88 -4.08 10.13
C GLU A 245 15.50 -2.70 9.81
N ALA A 246 15.17 -2.12 8.66
CA ALA A 246 15.63 -0.79 8.29
C ALA A 246 15.13 0.32 9.24
N VAL A 247 14.11 0.07 10.08
CA VAL A 247 13.63 1.04 11.07
C VAL A 247 14.68 1.36 12.13
N PHE A 248 15.61 0.44 12.42
CA PHE A 248 16.66 0.65 13.42
C PHE A 248 17.75 1.62 12.96
N TYR A 249 17.72 2.02 11.68
CA TYR A 249 18.62 3.02 11.11
C TYR A 249 17.91 4.34 10.83
N ARG A 250 16.66 4.53 11.31
CA ARG A 250 15.88 5.76 11.11
C ARG A 250 16.58 6.98 11.69
N ALA A 251 16.47 8.09 10.96
CA ALA A 251 16.86 9.40 11.48
C ALA A 251 15.91 9.83 12.61
N PRO A 252 16.33 10.71 13.54
CA PRO A 252 15.50 11.19 14.64
C PRO A 252 14.14 11.76 14.22
N LYS A 253 14.02 12.26 12.99
CA LYS A 253 12.77 12.80 12.44
C LYS A 253 11.68 11.74 12.26
N THR A 254 12.04 10.51 11.90
CA THR A 254 11.08 9.43 11.62
C THR A 254 11.10 8.31 12.66
N SER A 255 12.16 8.23 13.46
CA SER A 255 12.29 7.30 14.58
C SER A 255 11.24 7.57 15.66
N VAL A 256 10.75 6.50 16.27
CA VAL A 256 9.83 6.53 17.42
C VAL A 256 10.40 5.86 18.67
N ARG A 257 11.67 5.45 18.64
CA ARG A 257 12.43 5.08 19.84
C ARG A 257 13.02 6.34 20.46
N ASN A 258 12.85 6.47 21.78
CA ASN A 258 13.71 7.36 22.56
C ASN A 258 15.03 6.63 22.72
N TYR A 259 16.04 7.02 21.95
CA TYR A 259 17.41 6.78 22.33
C TYR A 259 17.69 7.75 23.48
N ASP A 260 17.40 7.33 24.71
CA ASP A 260 17.97 8.02 25.86
C ASP A 260 19.49 8.03 25.59
N GLU A 261 20.09 9.22 25.57
CA GLU A 261 21.55 9.40 25.48
C GLU A 261 22.17 8.78 26.75
N GLN A 262 22.30 7.46 26.75
CA GLN A 262 23.12 6.70 27.68
C GLN A 262 24.14 5.96 26.85
N ASP A 263 25.17 6.72 26.46
CA ASP A 263 26.56 6.26 26.36
C ASP A 263 27.48 7.46 26.61
#